data_AF-A0A9N9GB50-F1
#
_entry.id   AF-A0A9N9GB50-F1
#
_cell.length_a   1.000
_cell.length_b   1.000
_cell.length_c   1.000
_cell.angle_alpha   90.00
_cell.angle_beta   90.00
_cell.angle_gamma   90.00
#
_symmetry.space_group_name_H-M   'P 1'
#
loop_
_entity.id
_entity.type
_entity.pdbx_description
1 polymer ?
#
loop_
_entity_poly.entity_id
_entity_poly.type
_entity_poly.pdbx_seq_one_letter_code
_entity_poly.pdbx_strand_id
1 'polypeptide(L)'
;MKFSAVVVALALFASANAVPLNTRQEAKPFTHQNGVDAQNLNDKFSKLTPNSPCTAGENACVNKGFAQCVGNTFQITQCAGGTQCFALPLVNKPGTSITCTTPSDAQTRISTALSAPAGGSSSSGNTPPPASTTSSSATPAATPNAAPKPGASTATGANCNTVRSCNARDAIKLANDFKKLNDNSPCTAGQNACVNGKFAQCVGGKFQSTACSGGTTCQVLPLVNSRGTSITCDTDADAKARIQDALNN
;
A
#
# COMPACT_ATOMS: atom_id res chain seq x y z
N MET A 1 -40.56 5.01 71.66
CA MET A 1 -41.15 5.57 70.42
C MET A 1 -40.18 6.65 69.94
N LYS A 2 -39.61 6.71 68.73
CA LYS A 2 -39.75 6.02 67.44
C LYS A 2 -38.38 6.12 66.72
N PHE A 3 -38.03 5.11 65.94
CA PHE A 3 -36.81 5.01 65.15
C PHE A 3 -36.88 5.94 63.91
N SER A 4 -35.84 6.74 63.66
CA SER A 4 -35.69 7.45 62.38
C SER A 4 -34.84 6.61 61.42
N ALA A 5 -35.47 6.11 60.36
CA ALA A 5 -34.84 5.33 59.31
C ALA A 5 -34.12 6.27 58.31
N VAL A 6 -32.85 5.98 58.04
CA VAL A 6 -32.06 6.62 56.98
C VAL A 6 -32.37 5.90 55.67
N VAL A 7 -33.03 6.58 54.73
CA VAL A 7 -33.31 6.07 53.38
C VAL A 7 -32.13 6.41 52.48
N VAL A 8 -31.34 5.39 52.12
CA VAL A 8 -30.28 5.50 51.10
C VAL A 8 -30.93 5.34 49.73
N ALA A 9 -31.04 6.43 48.97
CA ALA A 9 -31.51 6.41 47.59
C ALA A 9 -30.37 5.99 46.66
N LEU A 10 -30.47 4.79 46.10
CA LEU A 10 -29.53 4.24 45.12
C LEU A 10 -29.92 4.73 43.71
N ALA A 11 -29.21 5.73 43.17
CA ALA A 11 -29.42 6.23 41.83
C ALA A 11 -28.75 5.31 40.79
N LEU A 12 -29.55 4.60 40.00
CA LEU A 12 -29.13 3.82 38.83
C LEU A 12 -28.96 4.75 37.63
N PHE A 13 -27.72 5.13 37.30
CA PHE A 13 -27.38 5.80 36.05
C PHE A 13 -27.20 4.76 34.94
N ALA A 14 -28.18 4.63 34.06
CA ALA A 14 -28.05 3.85 32.82
C ALA A 14 -27.29 4.69 31.78
N SER A 15 -26.00 4.42 31.60
CA SER A 15 -25.18 5.00 30.53
C SER A 15 -25.44 4.27 29.21
N ALA A 16 -26.24 4.88 28.33
CA ALA A 16 -26.37 4.45 26.95
C ALA A 16 -25.13 4.91 26.15
N ASN A 17 -24.20 3.99 25.88
CA ASN A 17 -23.10 4.23 24.96
C ASN A 17 -23.64 4.17 23.52
N ALA A 18 -23.85 5.34 22.90
CA ALA A 18 -24.06 5.42 21.47
C ALA A 18 -22.72 5.11 20.77
N VAL A 19 -22.59 3.89 20.23
CA VAL A 19 -21.44 3.52 19.41
C VAL A 19 -21.57 4.29 18.08
N PRO A 20 -20.59 5.14 17.71
CA PRO A 20 -20.61 5.73 16.37
C PRO A 20 -20.50 4.58 15.36
N LEU A 21 -21.52 4.42 14.54
CA LEU A 21 -21.42 3.65 13.30
C LEU A 21 -20.38 4.36 12.44
N ASN A 22 -19.15 3.88 12.52
CA ASN A 22 -18.09 4.20 11.60
C ASN A 22 -18.58 3.72 10.23
N THR A 23 -19.27 4.58 9.49
CA THR A 23 -19.59 4.36 8.09
C THR A 23 -18.24 4.29 7.38
N ARG A 24 -17.72 3.07 7.25
CA ARG A 24 -16.64 2.75 6.32
C ARG A 24 -17.05 3.39 5.01
N GLN A 25 -16.28 4.37 4.54
CA GLN A 25 -16.55 5.05 3.28
C GLN A 25 -16.66 3.97 2.20
N GLU A 26 -17.90 3.68 1.83
CA GLU A 26 -18.22 2.51 1.02
C GLU A 26 -17.54 2.69 -0.33
N ALA A 27 -16.71 1.72 -0.71
CA ALA A 27 -16.08 1.75 -2.02
C ALA A 27 -17.20 1.80 -3.07
N LYS A 28 -17.12 2.74 -4.01
CA LYS A 28 -18.15 2.89 -5.04
C LYS A 28 -18.24 1.58 -5.84
N PRO A 29 -19.43 1.15 -6.29
CA PRO A 29 -19.63 -0.18 -6.89
C PRO A 29 -18.79 -0.45 -8.14
N PHE A 30 -18.32 0.60 -8.82
CA PHE A 30 -17.46 0.52 -10.00
C PHE A 30 -15.96 0.43 -9.69
N THR A 31 -15.54 0.58 -8.43
CA THR A 31 -14.12 0.75 -8.07
C THR A 31 -13.31 -0.50 -8.46
N HIS A 32 -13.85 -1.69 -8.18
CA HIS A 32 -13.22 -2.95 -8.57
C HIS A 32 -13.09 -3.10 -10.09
N GLN A 33 -14.20 -2.86 -10.81
CA GLN A 33 -14.23 -2.98 -12.26
C GLN A 33 -13.25 -2.00 -12.93
N ASN A 34 -13.16 -0.76 -12.44
CA ASN A 34 -12.20 0.21 -12.94
C ASN A 34 -10.74 -0.27 -12.78
N GLY A 35 -10.45 -1.03 -11.70
CA GLY A 35 -9.14 -1.64 -11.47
C GLY A 35 -8.83 -2.74 -12.49
N VAL A 36 -9.81 -3.62 -12.76
CA VAL A 36 -9.71 -4.68 -13.78
C VAL A 36 -9.51 -4.07 -15.16
N ASP A 37 -10.31 -3.06 -15.52
CA ASP A 37 -10.22 -2.38 -16.81
C ASP A 37 -8.86 -1.69 -17.00
N ALA A 38 -8.35 -1.04 -15.94
CA ALA A 38 -7.03 -0.41 -15.97
C ALA A 38 -5.91 -1.44 -16.19
N GLN A 39 -5.97 -2.59 -15.51
CA GLN A 39 -4.99 -3.67 -15.71
C GLN A 39 -5.01 -4.18 -17.16
N ASN A 40 -6.20 -4.51 -17.67
CA ASN A 40 -6.38 -4.98 -19.04
C ASN A 40 -5.89 -3.96 -20.08
N LEU A 41 -6.13 -2.67 -19.86
CA LEU A 41 -5.64 -1.62 -20.74
C LEU A 41 -4.11 -1.52 -20.73
N ASN A 42 -3.47 -1.58 -19.56
CA ASN A 42 -2.01 -1.57 -19.48
C ASN A 42 -1.39 -2.80 -20.16
N ASP A 43 -2.03 -3.97 -20.03
CA ASP A 43 -1.60 -5.19 -20.73
C ASP A 43 -1.76 -5.05 -22.25
N LYS A 44 -2.86 -4.45 -22.73
CA LYS A 44 -3.03 -4.13 -24.16
C LYS A 44 -1.95 -3.17 -24.65
N PHE A 45 -1.69 -2.11 -23.89
CA PHE A 45 -0.70 -1.07 -24.20
C PHE A 45 0.73 -1.62 -24.28
N SER A 46 1.07 -2.61 -23.45
CA SER A 46 2.38 -3.26 -23.49
C SER A 46 2.72 -3.93 -24.83
N LYS A 47 1.69 -4.22 -25.66
CA LYS A 47 1.81 -4.86 -26.97
C LYS A 47 1.79 -3.85 -28.12
N LEU A 48 1.56 -2.57 -27.85
CA LEU A 48 1.50 -1.53 -28.86
C LEU A 48 2.90 -1.00 -29.19
N THR A 49 3.07 -0.60 -30.44
CA THR A 49 4.26 0.09 -30.95
C THR A 49 3.83 1.40 -31.61
N PRO A 50 4.74 2.33 -31.92
CA PRO A 50 4.39 3.58 -32.60
C PRO A 50 3.67 3.35 -33.95
N ASN A 51 3.97 2.23 -34.62
CA ASN A 51 3.42 1.85 -35.91
C ASN A 51 2.16 0.96 -35.80
N SER A 52 1.69 0.67 -34.58
CA SER A 52 0.45 -0.09 -34.41
C SER A 52 -0.73 0.71 -34.99
N PRO A 53 -1.62 0.08 -35.78
CA PRO A 53 -2.80 0.75 -36.30
C PRO A 53 -3.70 1.18 -35.14
N CYS A 54 -4.32 2.36 -35.27
CA CYS A 54 -5.15 2.95 -34.24
C CYS A 54 -6.25 3.83 -34.85
N THR A 55 -7.29 4.14 -34.08
CA THR A 55 -8.35 5.06 -34.52
C THR A 55 -7.98 6.49 -34.14
N ALA A 56 -8.08 7.44 -35.08
CA ALA A 56 -7.79 8.84 -34.81
C ALA A 56 -8.51 9.35 -33.54
N GLY A 57 -7.74 9.97 -32.63
CA GLY A 57 -8.24 10.41 -31.31
C GLY A 57 -8.14 9.37 -30.19
N GLU A 58 -7.81 8.11 -30.49
CA GLU A 58 -7.51 7.09 -29.48
C GLU A 58 -6.25 7.47 -28.69
N ASN A 59 -6.31 7.37 -27.36
CA ASN A 59 -5.16 7.59 -26.49
C ASN A 59 -4.68 6.23 -25.94
N ALA A 60 -3.36 6.08 -25.82
CA ALA A 60 -2.73 4.87 -25.33
C ALA A 60 -1.43 5.17 -24.57
N CYS A 61 -0.86 4.15 -23.95
CA CYS A 61 0.53 4.18 -23.51
C CYS A 61 1.37 3.37 -24.50
N VAL A 62 2.31 4.02 -25.17
CA VAL A 62 3.20 3.35 -26.14
C VAL A 62 4.63 3.67 -25.77
N ASN A 63 5.48 2.65 -25.65
CA ASN A 63 6.86 2.81 -25.17
C ASN A 63 6.96 3.62 -23.87
N LYS A 64 5.99 3.44 -22.95
CA LYS A 64 5.87 4.17 -21.67
C LYS A 64 5.61 5.68 -21.79
N GLY A 65 5.44 6.22 -22.99
CA GLY A 65 5.00 7.60 -23.24
C GLY A 65 3.48 7.68 -23.43
N PHE A 66 2.92 8.87 -23.21
CA PHE A 66 1.53 9.15 -23.55
C PHE A 66 1.40 9.26 -25.07
N ALA A 67 0.52 8.49 -25.67
CA ALA A 67 0.35 8.45 -27.10
C ALA A 67 -1.06 8.85 -27.50
N GLN A 68 -1.16 9.66 -28.55
CA GLN A 68 -2.42 9.96 -29.22
C GLN A 68 -2.35 9.51 -30.67
N CYS A 69 -3.39 8.82 -31.12
CA CYS A 69 -3.51 8.43 -32.51
C CYS A 69 -3.84 9.64 -33.38
N VAL A 70 -2.94 9.96 -34.32
CA VAL A 70 -3.16 11.00 -35.32
C VAL A 70 -3.12 10.33 -36.69
N GLY A 71 -4.25 10.29 -37.38
CA GLY A 71 -4.43 9.45 -38.55
C GLY A 71 -4.56 7.98 -38.15
N ASN A 72 -3.58 7.15 -38.51
CA ASN A 72 -3.57 5.69 -38.29
C ASN A 72 -2.34 5.21 -37.50
N THR A 73 -1.60 6.12 -36.86
CA THR A 73 -0.38 5.83 -36.09
C THR A 73 -0.33 6.64 -34.79
N PHE A 74 0.39 6.12 -33.80
CA PHE A 74 0.53 6.75 -32.49
C PHE A 74 1.62 7.82 -32.48
N GLN A 75 1.24 9.06 -32.17
CA GLN A 75 2.17 10.14 -31.85
C GLN A 75 2.46 10.13 -30.36
N ILE A 76 3.73 9.94 -29.97
CA ILE A 76 4.13 9.70 -28.59
C ILE A 76 4.78 10.94 -28.00
N THR A 77 4.20 11.42 -26.90
CA THR A 77 4.80 12.43 -26.02
C THR A 77 5.37 11.72 -24.78
N GLN A 78 6.68 11.86 -24.57
CA GLN A 78 7.33 11.24 -23.43
C GLN A 78 6.90 11.89 -22.10
N CYS A 79 6.72 11.05 -21.09
CA CYS A 79 6.38 11.48 -19.74
C CYS A 79 7.59 12.13 -19.05
N ALA A 80 7.38 13.25 -18.35
CA ALA A 80 8.45 14.00 -17.69
C ALA A 80 8.82 13.44 -16.30
N GLY A 81 9.98 13.81 -15.77
CA GLY A 81 10.31 13.60 -14.35
C GLY A 81 10.36 12.14 -13.88
N GLY A 82 10.78 11.20 -14.75
CA GLY A 82 10.85 9.77 -14.42
C GLY A 82 9.49 9.07 -14.31
N THR A 83 8.41 9.74 -14.74
CA THR A 83 7.08 9.15 -14.83
C THR A 83 6.93 8.32 -16.11
N GLN A 84 5.92 7.46 -16.15
CA GLN A 84 5.55 6.63 -17.29
C GLN A 84 4.03 6.69 -17.47
N CYS A 85 3.58 6.46 -18.70
CA CYS A 85 2.16 6.42 -19.02
C CYS A 85 1.55 5.12 -18.49
N PHE A 86 0.42 5.26 -17.79
CA PHE A 86 -0.43 4.14 -17.36
C PHE A 86 -1.91 4.46 -17.56
N ALA A 87 -2.72 3.42 -17.82
CA ALA A 87 -4.15 3.46 -17.53
C ALA A 87 -4.37 3.30 -16.03
N LEU A 88 -5.14 4.20 -15.42
CA LEU A 88 -5.43 4.21 -13.99
C LEU A 88 -6.94 4.19 -13.75
N PRO A 89 -7.41 3.52 -12.68
CA PRO A 89 -8.82 3.51 -12.32
C PRO A 89 -9.30 4.92 -11.94
N LEU A 90 -10.50 5.29 -12.43
CA LEU A 90 -11.19 6.47 -11.96
C LEU A 90 -11.81 6.21 -10.58
N VAL A 91 -11.72 7.18 -9.68
CA VAL A 91 -12.17 7.03 -8.28
C VAL A 91 -13.58 7.59 -8.04
N ASN A 92 -14.03 8.51 -8.89
CA ASN A 92 -15.29 9.24 -8.70
C ASN A 92 -16.38 8.86 -9.70
N LYS A 93 -16.04 8.12 -10.76
CA LYS A 93 -16.98 7.64 -11.79
C LYS A 93 -16.47 6.34 -12.43
N PRO A 94 -17.33 5.58 -13.13
CA PRO A 94 -16.90 4.42 -13.88
C PRO A 94 -15.84 4.75 -14.95
N GLY A 95 -14.96 3.77 -15.22
CA GLY A 95 -13.94 3.81 -16.26
C GLY A 95 -12.52 4.08 -15.76
N THR A 96 -11.65 4.38 -16.71
CA THR A 96 -10.21 4.58 -16.52
C THR A 96 -9.76 5.94 -17.07
N SER A 97 -8.57 6.37 -16.68
CA SER A 97 -7.89 7.53 -17.28
C SER A 97 -6.46 7.17 -17.63
N ILE A 98 -5.93 7.74 -18.70
CA ILE A 98 -4.55 7.53 -19.13
C ILE A 98 -3.74 8.76 -18.72
N THR A 99 -2.68 8.56 -17.95
CA THR A 99 -1.84 9.67 -17.48
C THR A 99 -0.41 9.24 -17.21
N CYS A 100 0.51 10.21 -17.20
CA CYS A 100 1.87 10.03 -16.73
C CYS A 100 1.88 10.03 -15.19
N THR A 101 2.37 8.95 -14.58
CA THR A 101 2.63 8.87 -13.14
C THR A 101 3.84 7.97 -12.87
N THR A 102 4.26 7.83 -11.62
CA THR A 102 5.31 6.88 -11.27
C THR A 102 4.78 5.44 -11.35
N PRO A 103 5.62 4.44 -11.69
CA PRO A 103 5.20 3.03 -11.68
C PRO A 103 4.65 2.58 -10.31
N SER A 104 5.21 3.11 -9.23
CA SER A 104 4.77 2.83 -7.85
C SER A 104 3.35 3.35 -7.59
N ASP A 105 3.04 4.58 -7.99
CA ASP A 105 1.71 5.16 -7.85
C ASP A 105 0.67 4.40 -8.70
N ALA A 106 1.00 4.08 -9.96
CA ALA A 106 0.13 3.30 -10.83
C ALA A 106 -0.24 1.96 -10.22
N GLN A 107 0.75 1.20 -9.75
CA GLN A 107 0.56 -0.08 -9.09
C GLN A 107 -0.31 0.05 -7.83
N THR A 108 -0.05 1.08 -7.02
CA THR A 108 -0.82 1.33 -5.79
C THR A 108 -2.29 1.60 -6.08
N ARG A 109 -2.58 2.43 -7.09
CA ARG A 109 -3.94 2.79 -7.47
C ARG A 109 -4.72 1.63 -8.07
N ILE A 110 -4.08 0.85 -8.95
CA ILE A 110 -4.70 -0.35 -9.55
C ILE A 110 -4.98 -1.41 -8.48
N SER A 111 -4.00 -1.70 -7.62
CA SER A 111 -4.16 -2.68 -6.53
C SER A 111 -5.25 -2.26 -5.53
N THR A 112 -5.32 -0.97 -5.19
CA THR A 112 -6.36 -0.42 -4.33
C THR A 112 -7.75 -0.57 -4.95
N ALA A 113 -7.87 -0.30 -6.26
CA ALA A 113 -9.12 -0.46 -6.98
C ALA A 113 -9.57 -1.93 -7.01
N LEU A 114 -8.67 -2.85 -7.34
CA LEU A 114 -8.93 -4.30 -7.37
C LEU A 114 -9.30 -4.86 -5.99
N SER A 115 -8.90 -4.20 -4.90
CA SER A 115 -9.23 -4.62 -3.54
C SER A 115 -10.59 -4.12 -3.05
N ALA A 116 -11.26 -3.25 -3.82
CA ALA A 116 -12.62 -2.86 -3.50
C ALA A 116 -13.56 -4.08 -3.64
N PRO A 117 -14.60 -4.20 -2.78
CA PRO A 117 -15.66 -5.17 -2.98
C PRO A 117 -16.19 -5.05 -4.41
N ALA A 118 -16.16 -6.15 -5.15
CA ALA A 118 -16.80 -6.19 -6.46
C ALA A 118 -18.29 -5.93 -6.25
N GLY A 119 -18.82 -4.85 -6.83
CA GLY A 119 -20.24 -4.56 -6.78
C GLY A 119 -21.01 -5.62 -7.57
N GLY A 120 -21.42 -6.71 -6.90
CA GLY A 120 -22.15 -7.82 -7.50
C GLY A 120 -22.49 -8.89 -6.47
N SER A 121 -23.78 -9.20 -6.35
CA SER A 121 -24.37 -10.19 -5.44
C SER A 121 -23.76 -11.59 -5.56
N SER A 122 -23.71 -12.29 -4.42
CA SER A 122 -23.74 -13.75 -4.20
C SER A 122 -23.14 -14.66 -5.28
N SER A 123 -22.10 -15.41 -4.93
CA SER A 123 -22.24 -16.82 -4.50
C SER A 123 -20.91 -17.59 -4.58
N SER A 124 -20.75 -18.46 -3.58
CA SER A 124 -20.09 -19.77 -3.66
C SER A 124 -18.59 -19.83 -3.91
N GLY A 125 -17.92 -20.40 -2.91
CA GLY A 125 -16.50 -20.73 -2.96
C GLY A 125 -16.19 -21.80 -4.00
N ASN A 126 -14.92 -21.85 -4.37
CA ASN A 126 -14.22 -23.09 -4.62
C ASN A 126 -12.71 -22.83 -4.55
N THR A 127 -12.04 -23.49 -3.61
CA THR A 127 -10.57 -23.59 -3.55
C THR A 127 -10.09 -24.81 -4.37
N PRO A 128 -8.77 -25.00 -4.55
CA PRO A 128 -8.07 -25.23 -5.82
C PRO A 128 -7.90 -26.73 -6.15
N PRO A 129 -7.08 -27.13 -7.15
CA PRO A 129 -5.83 -27.86 -6.80
C PRO A 129 -4.67 -27.64 -7.84
N PRO A 130 -3.55 -28.42 -7.90
CA PRO A 130 -2.23 -27.98 -7.40
C PRO A 130 -1.01 -28.27 -8.32
N ALA A 131 0.19 -27.90 -7.82
CA ALA A 131 1.54 -28.44 -8.10
C ALA A 131 2.17 -28.18 -9.51
N SER A 132 3.48 -27.99 -9.69
CA SER A 132 4.61 -28.72 -9.11
C SER A 132 5.96 -27.97 -9.10
N THR A 133 6.77 -28.40 -8.13
CA THR A 133 8.21 -28.21 -7.82
C THR A 133 9.21 -28.32 -8.98
N THR A 134 10.35 -27.59 -8.88
CA THR A 134 11.68 -28.22 -8.63
C THR A 134 12.76 -27.19 -8.23
N SER A 135 13.68 -27.68 -7.41
CA SER A 135 14.71 -27.01 -6.62
C SER A 135 15.98 -26.62 -7.40
N SER A 136 16.76 -25.69 -6.85
CA SER A 136 18.22 -25.80 -6.81
C SER A 136 18.81 -24.96 -5.68
N SER A 137 19.77 -25.58 -5.00
CA SER A 137 20.44 -25.21 -3.76
C SER A 137 21.71 -24.38 -3.99
N ALA A 138 22.02 -23.45 -3.08
CA ALA A 138 23.39 -23.11 -2.68
C ALA A 138 23.41 -22.34 -1.34
N THR A 139 24.16 -22.85 -0.37
CA THR A 139 24.80 -22.16 0.78
C THR A 139 26.32 -22.11 0.52
N PRO A 140 27.18 -21.40 1.29
CA PRO A 140 27.02 -20.65 2.56
C PRO A 140 27.56 -19.19 2.46
N ALA A 141 27.43 -18.27 3.43
CA ALA A 141 28.25 -18.17 4.66
C ALA A 141 27.82 -16.92 5.49
N ALA A 142 28.00 -17.00 6.81
CA ALA A 142 27.57 -16.00 7.79
C ALA A 142 28.71 -15.06 8.21
N THR A 143 28.41 -13.76 8.38
CA THR A 143 29.03 -12.80 9.33
C THR A 143 28.12 -11.55 9.50
N PRO A 144 28.24 -10.77 10.61
CA PRO A 144 27.09 -10.12 11.24
C PRO A 144 26.87 -8.64 10.88
N ASN A 145 25.64 -8.18 11.13
CA ASN A 145 25.21 -6.77 11.25
C ASN A 145 24.95 -5.94 9.97
N ALA A 146 24.43 -6.55 8.90
CA ALA A 146 23.71 -5.79 7.87
C ALA A 146 22.25 -5.54 8.30
N ALA A 147 21.80 -4.29 8.26
CA ALA A 147 20.41 -3.91 8.50
C ALA A 147 19.47 -4.59 7.47
N PRO A 148 18.26 -5.03 7.87
CA PRO A 148 17.39 -5.79 6.99
C PRO A 148 16.99 -4.96 5.75
N LYS A 149 17.16 -5.58 4.57
CA LYS A 149 16.67 -5.08 3.28
C LYS A 149 15.13 -4.99 3.31
N PRO A 150 14.49 -3.97 2.70
CA PRO A 150 13.07 -4.02 2.39
C PRO A 150 12.86 -5.03 1.25
N GLY A 151 12.80 -6.30 1.63
CA GLY A 151 12.39 -7.42 0.81
C GLY A 151 11.30 -8.16 1.58
N ALA A 152 10.26 -8.59 0.86
CA ALA A 152 9.12 -9.30 1.41
C ALA A 152 9.55 -10.32 2.47
N SER A 153 9.14 -10.06 3.72
CA SER A 153 9.36 -10.94 4.86
C SER A 153 8.66 -12.26 4.53
N THR A 154 9.45 -13.28 4.20
CA THR A 154 8.92 -14.62 3.92
C THR A 154 8.90 -15.37 5.24
N ALA A 155 7.70 -15.50 5.82
CA ALA A 155 7.31 -16.43 6.89
C ALA A 155 7.96 -16.21 8.28
N THR A 156 7.36 -16.47 9.45
CA THR A 156 6.08 -17.02 9.88
C THR A 156 5.89 -16.55 11.32
N GLY A 157 5.03 -15.56 11.55
CA GLY A 157 4.49 -15.33 12.89
C GLY A 157 3.13 -16.01 12.95
N ALA A 158 2.99 -17.05 13.77
CA ALA A 158 1.82 -17.93 13.88
C ALA A 158 0.48 -17.26 14.29
N ASN A 159 0.32 -15.95 14.11
CA ASN A 159 -0.82 -15.18 14.60
C ASN A 159 -1.23 -14.02 13.67
N CYS A 160 -0.94 -14.10 12.37
CA CYS A 160 -1.54 -13.15 11.43
C CYS A 160 -2.46 -13.90 10.45
N ASN A 161 -3.74 -13.55 10.54
CA ASN A 161 -4.86 -14.19 9.84
C ASN A 161 -5.13 -13.53 8.48
N THR A 162 -4.62 -12.32 8.27
CA THR A 162 -4.85 -11.52 7.05
C THR A 162 -3.56 -10.88 6.57
N VAL A 163 -3.54 -10.45 5.31
CA VAL A 163 -2.43 -9.68 4.73
C VAL A 163 -2.12 -8.45 5.58
N ARG A 164 -3.18 -7.79 6.08
CA ARG A 164 -3.09 -6.55 6.82
C ARG A 164 -2.51 -6.74 8.22
N SER A 165 -2.99 -7.74 8.97
CA SER A 165 -2.42 -8.09 10.28
C SER A 165 -0.98 -8.58 10.21
N CYS A 166 -0.59 -9.24 9.11
CA CYS A 166 0.81 -9.59 8.91
C CYS A 166 1.67 -8.36 8.57
N ASN A 167 1.19 -7.48 7.71
CA ASN A 167 1.89 -6.23 7.39
C ASN A 167 2.07 -5.35 8.63
N ALA A 168 1.09 -5.35 9.55
CA ALA A 168 1.20 -4.62 10.81
C ALA A 168 2.34 -5.16 11.66
N ARG A 169 2.49 -6.48 11.75
CA ARG A 169 3.60 -7.12 12.46
C ARG A 169 4.94 -6.84 11.79
N ASP A 170 5.00 -6.90 10.47
CA ASP A 170 6.20 -6.56 9.71
C ASP A 170 6.58 -5.09 9.93
N ALA A 171 5.60 -4.17 9.95
CA ALA A 171 5.82 -2.75 10.21
C ALA A 171 6.38 -2.51 11.62
N ILE A 172 5.81 -3.18 12.63
CA ILE A 172 6.31 -3.13 14.01
C ILE A 172 7.75 -3.64 14.10
N LYS A 173 8.03 -4.79 13.47
CA LYS A 173 9.37 -5.38 13.45
C LYS A 173 10.37 -4.43 12.79
N LEU A 174 10.04 -3.92 11.60
CA LEU A 174 10.91 -3.04 10.84
C LEU A 174 11.15 -1.72 11.57
N ALA A 175 10.13 -1.14 12.21
CA ALA A 175 10.28 0.05 13.06
C ALA A 175 11.25 -0.22 14.23
N ASN A 176 11.17 -1.39 14.87
CA ASN A 176 12.10 -1.76 15.94
C ASN A 176 13.53 -2.00 15.44
N ASP A 177 13.70 -2.54 14.23
CA ASP A 177 15.01 -2.69 13.61
C ASP A 177 15.62 -1.33 13.27
N PHE A 178 14.80 -0.37 12.81
CA PHE A 178 15.23 1.01 12.56
C PHE A 178 15.65 1.78 13.82
N LYS A 179 15.09 1.47 14.99
CA LYS A 179 15.56 2.06 16.27
C LYS A 179 17.02 1.71 16.60
N LYS A 180 17.57 0.67 15.98
CA LYS A 180 18.98 0.27 16.16
C LYS A 180 19.93 1.03 15.23
N LEU A 181 19.39 1.80 14.29
CA LEU A 181 20.16 2.56 13.31
C LEU A 181 20.48 3.97 13.81
N ASN A 182 21.57 4.50 13.31
CA ASN A 182 22.01 5.89 13.43
C ASN A 182 22.60 6.34 12.08
N ASP A 183 22.94 7.63 11.95
CA ASP A 183 23.43 8.19 10.68
C ASP A 183 24.74 7.53 10.17
N ASN A 184 25.50 6.90 11.08
CA ASN A 184 26.73 6.17 10.74
C ASN A 184 26.53 4.68 10.47
N SER A 185 25.31 4.17 10.60
CA SER A 185 25.02 2.76 10.36
C SER A 185 25.28 2.40 8.90
N PRO A 186 25.97 1.28 8.62
CA PRO A 186 26.22 0.85 7.25
C PRO A 186 24.91 0.50 6.57
N CYS A 187 24.80 0.86 5.30
CA CYS A 187 23.58 0.63 4.52
C CYS A 187 23.91 0.32 3.05
N THR A 188 22.93 -0.24 2.33
CA THR A 188 23.05 -0.47 0.88
C THR A 188 22.52 0.73 0.10
N ALA A 189 23.22 1.19 -0.94
CA ALA A 189 22.79 2.33 -1.74
C ALA A 189 21.32 2.21 -2.20
N GLY A 190 20.56 3.29 -2.01
CA GLY A 190 19.12 3.33 -2.32
C GLY A 190 18.20 2.72 -1.27
N GLN A 191 18.73 2.14 -0.18
CA GLN A 191 17.93 1.68 0.96
C GLN A 191 17.31 2.86 1.71
N ASN A 192 16.01 2.76 2.01
CA ASN A 192 15.30 3.73 2.83
C ASN A 192 15.10 3.20 4.26
N ALA A 193 15.17 4.09 5.25
CA ALA A 193 14.96 3.77 6.66
C ALA A 193 14.39 4.97 7.42
N CYS A 194 13.92 4.71 8.65
CA CYS A 194 13.76 5.77 9.64
C CYS A 194 15.00 5.79 10.54
N VAL A 195 15.69 6.93 10.61
CA VAL A 195 16.88 7.09 11.45
C VAL A 195 16.65 8.29 12.36
N ASN A 196 16.66 8.08 13.67
CA ASN A 196 16.41 9.14 14.66
C ASN A 196 15.13 9.95 14.39
N GLY A 197 14.06 9.29 13.94
CA GLY A 197 12.77 9.92 13.61
C GLY A 197 12.75 10.70 12.28
N LYS A 198 13.82 10.65 11.48
CA LYS A 198 13.94 11.29 10.17
C LYS A 198 13.84 10.26 9.05
N PHE A 199 13.33 10.67 7.89
CA PHE A 199 13.37 9.83 6.69
C PHE A 199 14.81 9.79 6.19
N ALA A 200 15.39 8.61 5.98
CA ALA A 200 16.76 8.48 5.55
C ALA A 200 16.87 7.62 4.29
N GLN A 201 17.72 8.05 3.37
CA GLN A 201 18.12 7.26 2.21
C GLN A 201 19.62 6.99 2.24
N CYS A 202 20.01 5.76 1.94
CA CYS A 202 21.40 5.39 1.88
C CYS A 202 22.09 5.92 0.62
N VAL A 203 23.10 6.77 0.81
CA VAL A 203 23.94 7.31 -0.27
C VAL A 203 25.40 7.16 0.14
N GLY A 204 26.20 6.50 -0.70
CA GLY A 204 27.62 6.27 -0.40
C GLY A 204 27.86 5.38 0.85
N GLY A 205 26.96 4.44 1.13
CA GLY A 205 27.08 3.50 2.26
C GLY A 205 26.71 4.08 3.63
N LYS A 206 26.22 5.33 3.69
CA LYS A 206 25.73 6.00 4.90
C LYS A 206 24.32 6.54 4.70
N PHE A 207 23.57 6.68 5.78
CA PHE A 207 22.23 7.24 5.75
C PHE A 207 22.28 8.77 5.67
N GLN A 208 21.64 9.32 4.64
CA GLN A 208 21.37 10.74 4.50
C GLN A 208 19.95 11.02 4.99
N SER A 209 19.85 11.65 6.15
CA SER A 209 18.60 11.87 6.88
C SER A 209 17.99 13.23 6.56
N THR A 210 16.73 13.24 6.13
CA THR A 210 15.90 14.43 5.90
C THR A 210 14.80 14.50 6.95
N ALA A 211 14.69 15.65 7.63
CA ALA A 211 13.68 15.85 8.65
C ALA A 211 12.26 15.85 8.05
N CYS A 212 11.33 15.24 8.78
CA CYS A 212 9.91 15.32 8.46
C CYS A 212 9.35 16.69 8.83
N SER A 213 8.46 17.24 8.00
CA SER A 213 7.86 18.58 8.18
C SER A 213 6.57 18.54 9.00
N GLY A 214 6.16 19.68 9.56
CA GLY A 214 4.84 19.80 10.19
C GLY A 214 4.67 18.99 11.48
N GLY A 215 5.74 18.81 12.26
CA GLY A 215 5.69 18.06 13.53
C GLY A 215 5.53 16.54 13.36
N THR A 216 5.67 16.03 12.14
CA THR A 216 5.64 14.60 11.86
C THR A 216 7.02 13.96 12.09
N THR A 217 7.04 12.64 12.22
CA THR A 217 8.24 11.83 12.37
C THR A 217 8.22 10.71 11.33
N CYS A 218 9.36 10.11 11.02
CA CYS A 218 9.42 8.98 10.11
C CYS A 218 8.78 7.74 10.77
N GLN A 219 7.79 7.19 10.09
CA GLN A 219 6.98 6.06 10.53
C GLN A 219 7.05 4.91 9.52
N VAL A 220 6.93 3.68 10.03
CA VAL A 220 6.75 2.48 9.20
C VAL A 220 5.30 2.03 9.32
N LEU A 221 4.58 2.03 8.20
CA LEU A 221 3.15 1.78 8.16
C LEU A 221 2.83 0.51 7.36
N PRO A 222 1.86 -0.30 7.81
CA PRO A 222 1.42 -1.47 7.06
C PRO A 222 0.75 -1.06 5.75
N LEU A 223 1.07 -1.76 4.67
CA LEU A 223 0.26 -1.66 3.45
C LEU A 223 -1.11 -2.29 3.72
N VAL A 224 -2.16 -1.67 3.19
CA VAL A 224 -3.54 -2.05 3.49
C VAL A 224 -4.01 -3.22 2.60
N ASN A 225 -3.61 -3.18 1.34
CA ASN A 225 -4.20 -4.01 0.27
C ASN A 225 -3.20 -4.98 -0.38
N SER A 226 -1.93 -4.93 0.00
CA SER A 226 -0.87 -5.78 -0.55
C SER A 226 0.13 -6.12 0.54
N ARG A 227 0.87 -7.22 0.41
CA ARG A 227 1.93 -7.53 1.36
C ARG A 227 3.03 -6.48 1.37
N GLY A 228 3.51 -6.14 2.56
CA GLY A 228 4.62 -5.22 2.79
C GLY A 228 4.27 -4.04 3.69
N THR A 229 5.25 -3.14 3.79
CA THR A 229 5.23 -1.95 4.64
C THR A 229 5.71 -0.75 3.84
N SER A 230 5.30 0.45 4.23
CA SER A 230 5.78 1.72 3.67
C SER A 230 6.50 2.54 4.74
N ILE A 231 7.41 3.42 4.31
CA ILE A 231 8.10 4.38 5.16
C ILE A 231 7.63 5.77 4.74
N THR A 232 7.09 6.55 5.68
CA THR A 232 6.56 7.90 5.40
C THR A 232 6.72 8.82 6.60
N CYS A 233 6.63 10.13 6.39
CA CYS A 233 6.46 11.09 7.47
C CYS A 233 5.00 11.10 7.91
N ASP A 234 4.74 10.84 9.19
CA ASP A 234 3.41 10.87 9.79
C ASP A 234 3.50 11.19 11.29
N THR A 235 2.37 11.38 11.95
CA THR A 235 2.34 11.52 13.41
C THR A 235 2.42 10.14 14.09
N ASP A 236 3.01 10.08 15.28
CA ASP A 236 3.00 8.84 16.10
C ASP A 236 1.57 8.36 16.40
N ALA A 237 0.63 9.30 16.55
CA ALA A 237 -0.78 8.99 16.82
C ALA A 237 -1.44 8.29 15.62
N ASP A 238 -1.28 8.83 14.41
CA ASP A 238 -1.86 8.22 13.19
C ASP A 238 -1.20 6.87 12.88
N ALA A 239 0.13 6.80 12.99
CA ALA A 239 0.86 5.56 12.77
C ALA A 239 0.39 4.44 13.71
N LYS A 240 0.21 4.75 14.99
CA LYS A 240 -0.33 3.82 15.98
C LYS A 240 -1.76 3.39 15.64
N ALA A 241 -2.63 4.32 15.26
CA ALA A 241 -4.00 4.02 14.87
C ALA A 241 -4.05 3.07 13.67
N ARG A 242 -3.24 3.32 12.64
CA ARG A 242 -3.17 2.48 11.43
C ARG A 242 -2.59 1.10 11.69
N ILE A 243 -1.60 0.99 12.57
CA ILE A 243 -1.05 -0.30 13.00
C ILE A 243 -2.09 -1.09 13.81
N GLN A 244 -2.80 -0.44 14.74
CA GLN A 244 -3.85 -1.09 15.54
C GLN A 244 -5.02 -1.56 14.67
N ASP A 245 -5.51 -0.71 13.77
CA ASP A 245 -6.55 -1.08 12.82
C ASP A 245 -6.08 -2.25 11.93
N ALA A 246 -4.83 -2.23 11.48
CA ALA A 246 -4.28 -3.32 10.69
C ALA A 246 -4.10 -4.63 11.47
N LEU A 247 -3.86 -4.60 12.79
CA LEU A 247 -3.81 -5.81 13.61
C LEU A 247 -5.19 -6.45 13.84
N ASN A 248 -6.25 -5.64 13.79
CA ASN A 248 -7.62 -6.06 14.06
C ASN A 248 -8.41 -6.49 12.81
N ASN A 249 -7.82 -6.34 11.61
CA ASN A 249 -8.41 -6.67 10.31
C ASN A 249 -7.45 -7.54 9.51
#